data_AF-A0A846PLM1-F1
#
_entry.id   AF-A0A846PLM1-F1
#
_cell.length_a   1.000
_cell.length_b   1.000
_cell.length_c   1.000
_cell.angle_alpha   90.00
_cell.angle_beta   90.00
_cell.angle_gamma   90.00
#
_symmetry.space_group_name_H-M   'P 1'
#
loop_
_entity.id
_entity.type
_entity.pdbx_description
1 polymer ?
#
loop_
_entity_poly.entity_id
_entity_poly.type
_entity_poly.pdbx_seq_one_letter_code
_entity_poly.pdbx_strand_id
1 'polypeptide(L)'
;MEKWVVHASHAPKAPNDNCTICHSPLNMKCQKCIENSRNIVEENCSVSIGKCNHAFHHHCISRWISEGSNICPIDTTPWSYKVTDCNESDWSKLVVNNSKKSSN
;
A
#
# COMPACT_ATOMS: atom_id res chain seq x y z
N MET A 1 45.87 14.51 27.92
CA MET A 1 45.18 13.32 27.38
C MET A 1 43.72 13.71 27.16
N GLU A 2 43.39 14.15 25.95
CA GLU A 2 42.04 14.59 25.61
C GLU A 2 41.17 13.36 25.31
N LYS A 3 40.09 13.24 26.07
CA LYS A 3 39.16 12.11 26.01
C LYS A 3 38.09 12.46 24.98
N TRP A 4 38.18 11.87 23.80
CA TRP A 4 37.15 11.99 22.78
C TRP A 4 35.93 11.19 23.20
N VAL A 5 34.78 11.85 23.34
CA VAL A 5 33.50 11.20 23.60
C VAL A 5 32.79 11.04 22.26
N VAL A 6 32.62 9.80 21.82
CA VAL A 6 31.87 9.47 20.61
C VAL A 6 30.38 9.55 20.93
N HIS A 7 29.71 10.58 20.42
CA HIS A 7 28.26 10.64 20.43
C HIS A 7 27.73 9.90 19.20
N ALA A 8 27.12 8.74 19.43
CA ALA A 8 26.35 8.04 18.41
C ALA A 8 24.98 8.73 18.28
N SER A 9 24.85 9.64 17.31
CA SER A 9 23.58 10.25 16.96
C SER A 9 22.69 9.19 16.28
N HIS A 10 21.67 8.70 16.99
CA HIS A 10 20.62 7.88 16.38
C HIS A 10 19.78 8.80 15.49
N ALA A 11 20.00 8.76 14.18
CA ALA A 11 19.06 9.34 13.25
C ALA A 11 17.74 8.55 13.36
N PRO A 12 16.59 9.20 13.65
CA PRO A 12 15.31 8.52 13.51
C PRO A 12 15.23 8.02 12.06
N LYS A 13 15.07 6.69 11.89
CA LYS A 13 14.87 6.11 10.56
C LYS A 13 13.70 6.84 9.93
N ALA A 14 13.95 7.54 8.82
CA ALA A 14 12.90 8.11 8.01
C ALA A 14 11.85 7.02 7.74
N PRO A 15 10.55 7.37 7.68
CA PRO A 15 9.54 6.41 7.24
C PRO A 15 10.02 5.82 5.93
N ASN A 16 10.13 4.50 5.89
CA ASN A 16 10.65 3.83 4.72
C ASN A 16 9.59 4.02 3.63
N ASP A 17 9.81 4.96 2.71
CA ASP A 17 8.92 5.19 1.55
C ASP A 17 8.97 4.01 0.56
N ASN A 18 9.59 2.90 0.95
CA ASN A 18 9.75 1.68 0.19
C ASN A 18 8.90 0.56 0.79
N CYS A 19 8.19 -0.16 -0.06
CA CYS A 19 7.46 -1.35 0.32
C CYS A 19 8.46 -2.43 0.78
N THR A 20 8.35 -2.91 2.02
CA THR A 20 9.28 -3.90 2.58
C THR A 20 9.15 -5.30 1.96
N ILE A 21 8.09 -5.56 1.21
CA ILE A 21 7.84 -6.85 0.55
C ILE A 21 8.57 -6.93 -0.80
N CYS A 22 8.56 -5.85 -1.59
CA CYS A 22 9.19 -5.81 -2.91
C CYS A 22 10.44 -4.92 -2.99
N HIS A 23 10.79 -4.24 -1.90
CA HIS A 23 11.91 -3.32 -1.74
C HIS A 23 11.89 -2.12 -2.71
N SER A 24 10.80 -1.96 -3.46
CA SER A 24 10.59 -0.87 -4.41
C SER A 24 9.92 0.33 -3.72
N PRO A 25 10.15 1.56 -4.20
CA PRO A 25 9.54 2.74 -3.61
C PRO A 25 8.01 2.76 -3.87
N LEU A 26 7.23 3.24 -2.89
CA LEU A 26 5.77 3.27 -2.91
C LEU A 26 5.20 4.23 -3.98
N ASN A 27 6.00 5.21 -4.39
CA ASN A 27 5.68 6.16 -5.45
C ASN A 27 5.75 5.54 -6.87
N MET A 28 6.30 4.33 -7.00
CA MET A 28 6.43 3.61 -8.28
C MET A 28 5.66 2.30 -8.26
N LYS A 29 5.53 1.69 -9.44
CA LYS A 29 4.97 0.34 -9.59
C LYS A 29 5.88 -0.70 -8.93
N CYS A 30 5.26 -1.77 -8.43
CA CYS A 30 5.98 -2.93 -7.92
C CYS A 30 6.86 -3.58 -9.00
N GLN A 31 8.00 -4.19 -8.66
CA GLN A 31 8.88 -4.83 -9.66
C GLN A 31 8.16 -5.88 -10.51
N LYS A 32 7.23 -6.66 -9.91
CA LYS A 32 6.37 -7.61 -10.64
C LYS A 32 5.52 -6.92 -11.71
N CYS A 33 5.01 -5.74 -11.39
CA CYS A 33 4.17 -4.92 -12.25
C CYS A 33 4.99 -4.30 -13.39
N ILE A 34 6.24 -3.92 -13.11
CA ILE A 34 7.18 -3.40 -14.12
C ILE A 34 7.48 -4.49 -15.14
N GLU A 35 7.79 -5.71 -14.69
CA GLU A 35 8.11 -6.83 -15.57
C GLU A 35 6.91 -7.31 -16.40
N ASN A 36 5.70 -7.24 -15.82
CA ASN A 36 4.46 -7.65 -16.49
C ASN A 36 3.84 -6.56 -17.39
N SER A 37 4.54 -5.45 -17.66
CA SER A 37 4.05 -4.33 -18.50
C SER A 37 3.72 -4.73 -19.96
N ARG A 38 3.89 -6.00 -20.35
CA ARG A 38 3.57 -6.55 -21.68
C ARG A 38 2.24 -7.32 -21.75
N ASN A 39 1.61 -7.65 -20.62
CA ASN A 39 0.37 -8.42 -20.61
C ASN A 39 -0.78 -7.59 -20.00
N ILE A 40 -1.55 -7.02 -20.94
CA ILE A 40 -2.91 -6.50 -20.90
C ILE A 40 -3.62 -6.42 -19.51
N VAL A 41 -4.15 -5.21 -19.28
CA VAL A 41 -5.07 -4.69 -18.25
C VAL A 41 -4.41 -3.97 -17.07
N GLU A 42 -4.85 -2.73 -16.96
CA GLU A 42 -4.51 -1.64 -16.07
C GLU A 42 -4.78 -1.91 -14.58
N GLU A 43 -4.13 -2.92 -13.99
CA GLU A 43 -4.04 -2.98 -12.53
C GLU A 43 -2.97 -1.97 -12.08
N ASN A 44 -3.39 -0.71 -12.00
CA ASN A 44 -2.61 0.33 -11.35
C ASN A 44 -2.11 -0.20 -10.00
N CYS A 45 -0.80 -0.12 -9.77
CA CYS A 45 -0.22 -0.58 -8.51
C CYS A 45 -0.53 0.46 -7.44
N SER A 46 -1.73 0.39 -6.87
CA SER A 46 -2.20 1.29 -5.84
C SER A 46 -1.49 1.01 -4.51
N VAL A 47 -1.39 2.06 -3.68
CA VAL A 47 -0.85 1.95 -2.33
C VAL A 47 -1.99 1.65 -1.38
N SER A 48 -1.83 0.60 -0.57
CA SER A 48 -2.74 0.23 0.51
C SER A 48 -2.09 0.52 1.85
N ILE A 49 -2.81 1.21 2.74
CA ILE A 49 -2.34 1.54 4.08
C ILE A 49 -3.11 0.68 5.08
N GLY A 50 -2.41 0.11 6.05
CA GLY A 50 -3.00 -0.65 7.15
C GLY A 50 -3.46 0.27 8.28
N LYS A 51 -4.34 -0.22 9.15
CA LYS A 51 -4.66 0.47 10.42
C LYS A 51 -3.45 0.67 11.33
N CYS A 52 -2.40 -0.16 11.17
CA CYS A 52 -1.09 0.01 11.78
C CYS A 52 -0.28 1.19 11.21
N ASN A 53 -0.86 1.98 10.29
CA ASN A 53 -0.22 3.12 9.62
C ASN A 53 0.99 2.74 8.75
N HIS A 54 1.10 1.45 8.38
CA HIS A 54 2.09 0.96 7.42
C HIS A 54 1.52 0.93 6.00
N ALA A 55 2.30 1.45 5.05
CA ALA A 55 1.95 1.54 3.65
C ALA A 55 2.69 0.49 2.82
N PHE A 56 1.95 -0.22 1.97
CA PHE A 56 2.48 -1.23 1.05
C PHE A 56 1.79 -1.12 -0.30
N HIS A 57 2.38 -1.66 -1.37
CA HIS A 57 1.63 -1.86 -2.61
C HIS A 57 0.50 -2.87 -2.39
N HIS A 58 -0.67 -2.62 -2.97
CA HIS A 58 -1.84 -3.49 -2.87
C HIS A 58 -1.52 -4.94 -3.26
N HIS A 59 -0.83 -5.15 -4.39
CA HIS A 59 -0.43 -6.49 -4.85
C HIS A 59 0.54 -7.21 -3.91
N CYS A 60 1.43 -6.46 -3.26
CA CYS A 60 2.42 -7.03 -2.35
C CYS A 60 1.76 -7.52 -1.07
N ILE A 61 0.91 -6.69 -0.46
CA ILE A 61 0.23 -7.06 0.78
C ILE A 61 -0.89 -8.07 0.56
N SER A 62 -1.61 -7.97 -0.56
CA SER A 62 -2.63 -8.97 -0.94
C SER A 62 -2.02 -10.36 -1.11
N ARG A 63 -0.86 -10.44 -1.77
CA ARG A 63 -0.13 -11.71 -1.91
C ARG A 63 0.34 -12.24 -0.55
N TRP A 64 0.92 -11.39 0.29
CA TRP A 64 1.40 -11.76 1.63
C TRP A 64 0.30 -12.38 2.50
N ILE A 65 -0.88 -11.76 2.50
CA ILE A 65 -2.05 -12.27 3.22
C ILE A 65 -2.56 -13.57 2.60
N SER A 66 -2.59 -13.64 1.26
CA SER A 66 -3.01 -14.85 0.54
C SER A 66 -2.06 -16.03 0.75
N GLU A 67 -0.78 -15.79 1.04
CA GLU A 67 0.23 -16.82 1.37
C GLU A 67 0.09 -17.30 2.84
N GLY A 68 -0.86 -16.76 3.62
CA GLY A 68 -1.22 -17.23 4.96
C GLY A 68 -0.77 -16.30 6.10
N SER A 69 -0.08 -15.21 5.79
CA SER A 69 0.40 -14.24 6.77
C SER A 69 -0.61 -13.10 6.94
N ASN A 70 -1.63 -13.31 7.77
CA ASN A 70 -2.65 -12.29 8.08
C ASN A 70 -2.16 -11.17 9.01
N ILE A 71 -0.84 -10.90 9.02
CA ILE A 71 -0.17 -9.97 9.93
C ILE A 71 0.65 -8.95 9.15
N CYS A 72 0.83 -7.77 9.74
CA CYS A 72 1.72 -6.74 9.21
C CYS A 72 3.17 -7.23 9.26
N PRO A 73 3.95 -7.15 8.17
CA PRO A 73 5.34 -7.59 8.15
C PRO A 73 6.27 -6.69 9.01
N ILE A 74 5.80 -5.52 9.44
CA ILE A 74 6.58 -4.58 10.27
C ILE A 74 6.22 -4.75 11.76
N ASP A 75 4.94 -4.66 12.12
CA ASP A 75 4.51 -4.69 13.53
C ASP A 75 3.97 -6.04 14.01
N THR A 76 3.82 -7.05 13.15
CA THR A 76 3.15 -8.33 13.43
C THR A 76 1.69 -8.23 13.89
N THR A 77 1.11 -7.03 13.89
CA THR A 77 -0.30 -6.80 14.21
C THR A 77 -1.21 -7.40 13.13
N PRO A 78 -2.42 -7.88 13.46
CA PRO A 78 -3.36 -8.38 12.46
C PRO A 78 -3.60 -7.33 11.37
N TRP A 79 -3.41 -7.72 10.10
CA TRP A 79 -3.57 -6.80 9.00
C TRP A 79 -5.04 -6.40 8.84
N SER A 80 -5.28 -5.11 8.68
CA SER A 80 -6.60 -4.55 8.38
C SER A 80 -6.41 -3.34 7.51
N TYR A 81 -7.07 -3.34 6.35
CA TYR A 81 -7.03 -2.20 5.45
C TYR A 81 -7.61 -0.96 6.13
N LYS A 82 -6.87 0.14 6.10
CA LYS A 82 -7.38 1.46 6.44
C LYS A 82 -8.29 1.84 5.27
N VAL A 83 -9.56 2.13 5.58
CA VAL A 83 -10.48 2.72 4.61
C VAL A 83 -10.03 4.17 4.41
N THR A 84 -8.97 4.34 3.63
CA THR A 84 -8.62 5.64 3.04
C THR A 84 -9.15 5.58 1.63
N ASP A 85 -10.30 6.21 1.46
CA ASP A 85 -10.90 6.47 0.17
C ASP A 85 -9.87 7.22 -0.70
N CYS A 86 -9.20 6.48 -1.58
CA CYS A 86 -8.51 7.03 -2.73
C CYS A 86 -8.63 6.05 -3.90
N ASN A 87 -9.88 5.81 -4.29
CA ASN A 87 -10.24 5.44 -5.65
C ASN A 87 -11.05 6.60 -6.23
N GLU A 88 -10.40 7.66 -6.71
CA GLU A 88 -11.02 8.47 -7.77
C GLU A 88 -10.97 7.66 -9.08
N SER A 89 -11.73 6.57 -9.11
CA SER A 89 -12.01 5.80 -10.32
C SER A 89 -13.29 4.96 -10.23
N ASP A 90 -14.13 5.16 -9.20
CA ASP A 90 -15.49 4.59 -9.14
C ASP A 90 -16.58 5.67 -9.28
N TRP A 91 -16.36 6.68 -10.14
CA TRP A 91 -17.37 7.68 -10.51
C TRP A 91 -18.61 7.05 -11.17
N SER A 92 -18.50 5.82 -11.68
CA SER A 92 -19.58 5.12 -12.39
C SER A 92 -20.62 4.43 -11.49
N LYS A 93 -20.34 4.23 -10.19
CA LYS A 93 -21.29 3.56 -9.27
C LYS A 93 -22.15 4.52 -8.44
N LEU A 94 -21.83 5.81 -8.43
CA LEU A 94 -22.63 6.83 -7.73
C LEU A 94 -23.67 7.53 -8.62
N VAL A 95 -23.61 7.39 -9.96
CA VAL A 95 -24.49 8.12 -10.89
C VAL A 95 -25.64 7.32 -11.53
N VAL A 96 -25.71 5.99 -11.41
CA VAL A 96 -26.82 5.18 -12.01
C VAL A 96 -27.61 4.41 -10.95
N ASN A 97 -27.89 5.05 -9.82
CA ASN A 97 -28.96 4.63 -8.91
C ASN A 97 -30.22 5.52 -9.06
N ASN A 98 -30.50 6.04 -10.25
CA ASN A 98 -31.70 6.86 -10.48
C ASN A 98 -32.59 6.41 -11.66
N SER A 99 -32.79 5.10 -11.81
CA SER A 99 -33.79 4.56 -12.76
C SER A 99 -34.75 3.58 -12.07
N LYS A 100 -35.42 4.02 -11.00
CA LYS A 100 -36.71 3.44 -10.57
C LYS A 100 -37.67 4.52 -10.06
N LYS A 101 -38.44 5.11 -10.96
CA LYS A 101 -39.90 5.37 -10.88
C LYS A 101 -40.28 6.57 -11.73
N SER A 102 -40.97 6.31 -12.83
CA SER A 102 -42.17 7.07 -13.13
C SER A 102 -43.12 6.15 -13.89
N SER A 103 -44.04 5.54 -13.14
CA SER A 103 -45.32 5.10 -13.67
C SER A 103 -46.14 6.37 -13.90
N ASN A 104 -46.47 6.67 -15.15
CA ASN A 104 -47.80 7.15 -15.57
C ASN A 104 -47.93 7.01 -17.08
#